data_AF-A0A2T0FC65-F1
#
_entry.id   AF-A0A2T0FC65-F1
#
_cell.length_a   1.000
_cell.length_b   1.000
_cell.length_c   1.000
_cell.angle_alpha   90.00
_cell.angle_beta   90.00
_cell.angle_gamma   90.00
#
_symmetry.space_group_name_H-M   'P 1'
#
loop_
_entity.id
_entity.type
_entity.pdbx_description
1 polymer ?
#
loop_
_entity_poly.entity_id
_entity_poly.type
_entity_poly.pdbx_seq_one_letter_code
_entity_poly.pdbx_strand_id
1 'polypeptide(L)'
;MAAEQRKLLEQLMVESQRLSLNDPKVCRPFCVDFCVHELFAGTKLVLGPCGRIHSERLRSEYSSMDKIPAFEREFYRQLDLVIAERREAIEAAAKKLELTDDDLAQIEDATRDLVEAETENELLVDEINELARCRVIARAVTQIPALAAAQRNLTTKQQAVKTLFEGLGFSAHQKLQVCTQTTLPANCTRDTQKFKQL
;
A
#
# COMPACT_ATOMS: atom_id res chain seq x y z
N MET A 1 19.07 -30.77 -0.98
CA MET A 1 20.30 -31.54 -0.69
C MET A 1 21.29 -30.79 0.22
N ALA A 2 22.05 -29.78 -0.23
CA ALA A 2 23.07 -29.12 0.62
C ALA A 2 22.50 -28.28 1.79
N ALA A 3 21.34 -27.62 1.60
CA ALA A 3 20.67 -26.84 2.65
C ALA A 3 20.03 -27.73 3.73
N GLU A 4 19.49 -28.89 3.33
CA GLU A 4 18.90 -29.87 4.25
C GLU A 4 19.96 -30.56 5.10
N GLN A 5 21.11 -30.91 4.50
CA GLN A 5 22.26 -31.45 5.23
C GLN A 5 22.83 -30.43 6.23
N ARG A 6 22.85 -29.13 5.90
CA ARG A 6 23.24 -28.06 6.83
C ARG A 6 22.26 -27.90 7.99
N LYS A 7 20.95 -27.92 7.72
CA LYS A 7 19.90 -27.85 8.74
C LYS A 7 19.97 -29.05 9.71
N LEU A 8 20.26 -30.24 9.17
CA LEU A 8 20.46 -31.45 9.96
C LEU A 8 21.74 -31.39 10.80
N LEU A 9 22.84 -30.86 10.25
CA LEU A 9 24.09 -30.65 11.00
C LEU A 9 23.92 -29.63 12.12
N GLU A 10 23.18 -28.55 11.89
CA GLU A 10 22.87 -27.53 12.89
C GLU A 10 22.00 -28.10 14.03
N GLN A 11 21.02 -28.95 13.70
CA GLN A 11 20.24 -29.71 14.69
C GLN A 11 21.14 -30.63 15.54
N LEU A 12 22.07 -31.36 14.91
CA LEU A 12 23.01 -32.26 15.60
C LEU A 12 24.01 -31.51 16.50
N MET A 13 24.40 -30.28 16.13
CA MET A 13 25.26 -29.43 16.97
C MET A 13 24.52 -28.89 18.20
N VAL A 14 23.23 -28.55 18.06
CA VAL A 14 22.38 -28.10 19.18
C VAL A 14 22.07 -29.27 20.13
N GLU A 15 21.86 -30.48 19.63
CA GLU A 15 21.67 -31.69 20.46
C GLU A 15 22.91 -32.07 21.27
N SER A 16 24.10 -31.70 20.78
CA SER A 16 25.37 -31.94 21.47
C SER A 16 25.57 -31.01 22.68
N GLN A 17 24.86 -29.88 22.74
CA GLN A 17 24.83 -29.00 23.89
C GLN A 17 23.62 -29.38 24.76
N ARG A 18 23.87 -29.87 25.98
CA ARG A 18 22.82 -30.08 27.00
C ARG A 18 22.31 -28.73 27.51
N LEU A 19 21.66 -27.95 26.65
CA LEU A 19 21.06 -26.68 26.99
C LEU A 19 19.83 -26.94 27.86
N SER A 20 19.68 -26.15 28.92
CA SER A 20 18.48 -26.16 29.74
C SER A 20 17.51 -25.09 29.26
N LEU A 21 16.22 -25.28 29.53
CA LEU A 21 15.16 -24.33 29.16
C LEU A 21 15.42 -22.90 29.69
N ASN A 22 16.14 -22.75 30.79
CA ASN A 22 16.46 -21.47 31.41
C ASN A 22 17.68 -20.74 30.81
N ASP A 23 18.37 -21.34 29.83
CA ASP A 23 19.53 -20.70 29.21
C ASP A 23 19.10 -19.44 28.43
N PRO A 24 19.74 -18.28 28.64
CA PRO A 24 19.41 -17.03 27.93
C PRO A 24 19.61 -17.10 26.41
N LYS A 25 20.39 -18.08 25.91
CA LYS A 25 20.59 -18.29 24.47
C LYS A 25 19.39 -18.96 23.79
N VAL A 26 18.48 -19.57 24.55
CA VAL A 26 17.30 -20.25 24.02
C VAL A 26 16.21 -19.24 23.67
N CYS A 27 15.59 -19.42 22.52
CA CYS A 27 14.47 -18.57 22.10
C CYS A 27 13.19 -18.93 22.87
N ARG A 28 12.93 -18.22 23.96
CA ARG A 28 11.69 -18.40 24.76
C ARG A 28 10.41 -18.28 23.91
N PRO A 29 10.29 -17.31 22.99
CA PRO A 29 9.14 -17.20 22.08
C PRO A 29 8.90 -18.46 21.23
N PHE A 30 9.98 -19.08 20.73
CA PHE A 30 9.91 -20.34 19.97
C PHE A 30 9.42 -21.50 20.85
N CYS A 31 9.85 -21.57 22.12
CA CYS A 31 9.41 -22.60 23.05
C CYS A 31 7.92 -22.47 23.40
N VAL A 32 7.38 -21.25 23.47
CA VAL A 32 5.96 -21.00 23.76
C VAL A 32 5.08 -21.43 22.58
N ASP A 33 5.37 -20.90 21.38
CA ASP A 33 4.61 -21.26 20.18
C ASP A 33 5.44 -21.06 18.90
N PHE A 34 5.79 -19.83 18.55
CA PHE A 34 6.59 -19.53 17.38
C PHE A 34 7.54 -18.34 17.59
N CYS A 35 8.60 -18.30 16.80
CA CYS A 35 9.48 -17.14 16.73
C CYS A 35 9.13 -16.29 15.51
N VAL A 36 9.00 -14.97 15.71
CA VAL A 36 8.68 -14.02 14.65
C VAL A 36 9.72 -14.02 13.51
N HIS A 37 11.00 -14.25 13.83
CA HIS A 37 12.08 -14.33 12.83
C HIS A 37 11.90 -15.53 11.88
N GLU A 38 11.36 -16.64 12.39
CA GLU A 38 11.10 -17.83 11.59
C GLU A 38 9.77 -17.71 10.84
N LEU A 39 8.75 -17.11 11.47
CA LEU A 39 7.45 -16.87 10.82
C LEU A 39 7.59 -16.00 9.55
N PHE A 40 8.46 -14.99 9.59
CA PHE A 40 8.70 -14.11 8.44
C PHE A 40 9.89 -14.52 7.58
N ALA A 41 10.49 -15.69 7.82
CA ALA A 41 11.59 -16.20 7.00
C ALA A 41 11.14 -16.34 5.53
N GLY A 42 11.88 -15.69 4.61
CA GLY A 42 11.55 -15.69 3.18
C GLY A 42 10.46 -14.70 2.76
N THR A 43 9.90 -13.93 3.69
CA THR A 43 9.03 -12.80 3.34
C THR A 43 9.87 -11.54 3.05
N LYS A 44 9.26 -10.54 2.42
CA LYS A 44 9.89 -9.21 2.23
C LYS A 44 10.16 -8.49 3.55
N LEU A 45 9.56 -8.95 4.66
CA LEU A 45 9.87 -8.47 5.98
C LEU A 45 11.11 -9.20 6.51
N VAL A 46 12.30 -8.65 6.23
CA VAL A 46 13.56 -9.29 6.61
C VAL A 46 13.97 -8.84 8.01
N LEU A 47 13.64 -9.67 9.02
CA LEU A 47 14.16 -9.53 10.38
C LEU A 47 15.53 -10.21 10.57
N GLY A 48 16.00 -10.95 9.56
CA GLY A 48 17.21 -11.76 9.64
C GLY A 48 17.01 -13.09 10.38
N PRO A 49 18.04 -13.94 10.45
CA PRO A 49 17.99 -15.17 11.25
C PRO A 49 17.85 -14.84 12.74
N CYS A 50 17.15 -15.69 13.49
CA CYS A 50 17.03 -15.51 14.93
C CYS A 50 18.42 -15.60 15.60
N GLY A 51 18.77 -14.60 16.42
CA GLY A 51 20.00 -14.65 17.22
C GLY A 51 19.94 -15.60 18.44
N ARG A 52 18.80 -16.27 18.65
CA ARG A 52 18.56 -17.23 19.74
C ARG A 52 18.35 -18.63 19.16
N ILE A 53 18.73 -19.65 19.92
CA ILE A 53 18.68 -21.05 19.50
C ILE A 53 17.22 -21.54 19.53
N HIS A 54 16.77 -22.11 18.41
CA HIS A 54 15.50 -22.81 18.28
C HIS A 54 15.77 -24.31 18.42
N SER A 55 15.12 -24.98 19.39
CA SER A 55 15.27 -26.42 19.60
C SER A 55 13.90 -27.05 19.83
N GLU A 56 13.53 -28.00 18.97
CA GLU A 56 12.23 -28.68 19.04
C GLU A 56 12.10 -29.53 20.32
N ARG A 57 13.23 -30.05 20.81
CA ARG A 57 13.31 -30.75 22.09
C ARG A 57 12.87 -29.85 23.24
N LEU A 58 13.39 -28.62 23.30
CA LEU A 58 13.07 -27.66 24.37
C LEU A 58 11.62 -27.15 24.27
N ARG A 59 11.07 -27.04 23.05
CA ARG A 59 9.65 -26.72 22.84
C ARG A 59 8.75 -27.82 23.39
N SER A 60 9.09 -29.08 23.09
CA SER A 60 8.35 -30.25 23.60
C SER A 60 8.46 -30.37 25.13
N GLU A 61 9.64 -30.10 25.68
CA GLU A 61 9.87 -30.05 27.13
C GLU A 61 9.02 -28.95 27.79
N TYR A 62 9.02 -27.73 27.24
CA TYR A 62 8.17 -26.63 27.73
C TYR A 62 6.68 -26.98 27.67
N SER A 63 6.21 -27.62 26.59
CA SER A 63 4.81 -28.04 26.44
C SER A 63 4.39 -29.11 27.44
N SER A 64 5.33 -29.88 28.00
CA SER A 64 5.07 -30.91 29.01
C SER A 64 5.11 -30.38 30.45
N MET A 65 5.62 -29.16 30.64
CA MET A 65 5.73 -28.48 31.94
C MET A 65 4.54 -27.53 32.16
N ASP A 66 4.36 -27.09 33.40
CA ASP A 66 3.46 -25.97 33.70
C ASP A 66 3.96 -24.69 33.02
N LYS A 67 3.02 -23.92 32.47
CA LYS A 67 3.30 -22.65 31.78
C LYS A 67 4.10 -21.72 32.69
N ILE A 68 5.19 -21.16 32.16
CA ILE A 68 6.03 -20.20 32.87
C ILE A 68 5.63 -18.78 32.45
N PRO A 69 5.02 -17.96 33.34
CA PRO A 69 4.51 -16.63 32.95
C PRO A 69 5.59 -15.68 32.43
N ALA A 70 6.86 -15.89 32.78
CA ALA A 70 7.97 -15.11 32.24
C ALA A 70 8.24 -15.38 30.75
N PHE A 71 7.96 -16.59 30.26
CA PHE A 71 8.15 -16.96 28.85
C PHE A 71 7.03 -16.39 28.00
N GLU A 72 5.78 -16.51 28.47
CA GLU A 72 4.61 -15.92 27.81
C GLU A 72 4.72 -14.39 27.75
N ARG A 73 5.15 -13.73 28.83
CA ARG A 73 5.38 -12.27 28.82
C ARG A 73 6.40 -11.83 27.77
N GLU A 74 7.51 -12.55 27.62
CA GLU A 74 8.50 -12.24 26.59
C GLU A 74 7.97 -12.48 25.17
N PHE A 75 7.14 -13.52 24.98
CA PHE A 75 6.45 -13.79 23.73
C PHE A 75 5.50 -12.64 23.36
N TYR A 76 4.60 -12.24 24.25
CA TYR A 76 3.68 -11.14 24.01
C TYR A 76 4.41 -9.80 23.79
N ARG A 77 5.46 -9.52 24.57
CA ARG A 77 6.30 -8.33 24.37
C ARG A 77 6.90 -8.29 22.96
N GLN A 78 7.38 -9.41 22.44
CA GLN A 78 7.90 -9.48 21.08
C GLN A 78 6.80 -9.26 20.03
N LEU A 79 5.60 -9.81 20.25
CA LEU A 79 4.47 -9.58 19.36
C LEU A 79 4.04 -8.12 19.34
N ASP A 80 3.92 -7.48 20.50
CA ASP A 80 3.52 -6.07 20.63
C ASP A 80 4.48 -5.15 19.88
N LEU A 81 5.80 -5.39 19.99
CA LEU A 81 6.81 -4.65 19.24
C LEU A 81 6.62 -4.77 17.73
N VAL A 82 6.44 -5.99 17.23
CA VAL A 82 6.28 -6.26 15.80
C VAL A 82 4.97 -5.66 15.29
N ILE A 83 3.88 -5.75 16.08
CA ILE A 83 2.59 -5.14 15.75
C ILE A 83 2.70 -3.62 15.68
N ALA A 84 3.39 -3.00 16.65
CA ALA A 84 3.61 -1.55 16.66
C ALA A 84 4.39 -1.09 15.42
N GLU A 85 5.49 -1.77 15.08
CA GLU A 85 6.27 -1.48 13.86
C GLU A 85 5.42 -1.65 12.59
N ARG A 86 4.58 -2.69 12.53
CA ARG A 86 3.69 -2.88 11.38
C ARG A 86 2.64 -1.78 11.29
N ARG A 87 2.07 -1.33 12.41
CA ARG A 87 1.09 -0.23 12.44
C ARG A 87 1.70 1.06 11.93
N GLU A 88 2.88 1.43 12.42
CA GLU A 88 3.59 2.63 11.95
C GLU A 88 3.88 2.55 10.44
N ALA A 89 4.28 1.37 9.95
CA ALA A 89 4.49 1.16 8.52
C ALA A 89 3.19 1.27 7.69
N ILE A 90 2.05 0.79 8.22
CA ILE A 90 0.73 0.94 7.59
C ILE A 90 0.34 2.42 7.54
N GLU A 91 0.50 3.16 8.63
CA GLU A 91 0.19 4.59 8.71
C GLU A 91 1.06 5.41 7.75
N ALA A 92 2.36 5.13 7.70
CA ALA A 92 3.27 5.78 6.76
C ALA A 92 2.92 5.46 5.30
N ALA A 93 2.47 4.24 4.99
CA ALA A 93 2.00 3.87 3.65
C ALA A 93 0.67 4.53 3.31
N ALA A 94 -0.25 4.64 4.28
CA ALA A 94 -1.53 5.31 4.11
C ALA A 94 -1.32 6.80 3.83
N LYS A 95 -0.47 7.47 4.60
CA LYS A 95 -0.11 8.88 4.41
C LYS A 95 0.52 9.17 3.04
N LYS A 96 1.19 8.19 2.43
CA LYS A 96 1.73 8.32 1.05
C LYS A 96 0.66 8.20 -0.03
N LEU A 97 -0.46 7.55 0.27
CA LEU A 97 -1.61 7.44 -0.63
C LEU A 97 -2.66 8.52 -0.37
N GLU A 98 -2.62 9.16 0.81
CA GLU A 98 -3.43 10.33 1.11
C GLU A 98 -2.97 11.48 0.21
N LEU A 99 -3.92 11.95 -0.59
CA LEU A 99 -3.77 13.16 -1.38
C LEU A 99 -3.68 14.34 -0.41
N THR A 100 -2.70 15.24 -0.61
CA THR A 100 -2.65 16.44 0.23
C THR A 100 -3.83 17.36 -0.11
N ASP A 101 -4.27 18.18 0.85
CA ASP A 101 -5.34 19.15 0.60
C ASP A 101 -4.97 20.10 -0.56
N ASP A 102 -3.67 20.41 -0.71
CA ASP A 102 -3.14 21.22 -1.82
C ASP A 102 -3.29 20.52 -3.17
N ASP A 103 -3.03 19.21 -3.23
CA ASP A 103 -3.21 18.43 -4.47
C ASP A 103 -4.69 18.32 -4.84
N LEU A 104 -5.58 18.17 -3.85
CA LEU A 104 -7.02 18.16 -4.06
C LEU A 104 -7.51 19.50 -4.62
N ALA A 105 -7.05 20.62 -4.05
CA ALA A 105 -7.36 21.95 -4.54
C ALA A 105 -6.86 22.16 -5.99
N GLN A 106 -5.66 21.67 -6.32
CA GLN A 106 -5.14 21.74 -7.70
C GLN A 106 -5.98 20.93 -8.69
N ILE A 107 -6.47 19.75 -8.29
CA ILE A 107 -7.37 18.94 -9.13
C ILE A 107 -8.70 19.68 -9.34
N GLU A 108 -9.30 20.23 -8.27
CA GLU A 108 -10.56 20.98 -8.36
C GLU A 108 -10.43 22.19 -9.27
N ASP A 109 -9.36 22.98 -9.11
CA ASP A 109 -9.07 24.14 -9.95
C ASP A 109 -8.86 23.75 -11.42
N ALA A 110 -8.03 22.74 -11.69
CA ALA A 110 -7.77 22.29 -13.05
C ALA A 110 -9.01 21.68 -13.73
N THR A 111 -9.87 21.01 -12.95
CA THR A 111 -11.14 20.45 -13.44
C THR A 111 -12.15 21.57 -13.73
N ARG A 112 -12.23 22.59 -12.87
CA ARG A 112 -13.07 23.77 -13.11
C ARG A 112 -12.66 24.50 -14.38
N ASP A 113 -11.36 24.78 -14.55
CA ASP A 113 -10.80 25.40 -15.76
C ASP A 113 -11.11 24.60 -17.03
N LEU A 114 -11.07 23.27 -16.94
CA LEU A 114 -11.40 22.39 -18.07
C LEU A 114 -12.88 22.49 -18.45
N VAL A 115 -13.78 22.45 -17.45
CA VAL A 115 -15.22 22.59 -17.67
C VAL A 115 -15.54 23.97 -18.27
N GLU A 116 -14.92 25.03 -17.77
CA GLU A 116 -15.08 26.38 -18.34
C GLU A 116 -14.68 26.41 -19.83
N ALA A 117 -13.52 25.85 -20.18
CA ALA A 117 -13.07 25.76 -21.58
C ALA A 117 -13.97 24.86 -22.46
N GLU A 118 -14.52 23.78 -21.91
CA GLU A 118 -15.51 22.91 -22.57
C GLU A 118 -16.78 23.70 -22.89
N THR A 119 -17.33 24.42 -21.91
CA THR A 119 -18.53 25.24 -22.09
C THR A 119 -18.32 26.37 -23.11
N GLU A 120 -17.17 27.06 -23.09
CA GLU A 120 -16.84 28.08 -24.09
C GLU A 120 -16.80 27.47 -25.51
N ASN A 121 -16.23 26.27 -25.65
CA ASN A 121 -16.18 25.58 -26.93
C ASN A 121 -17.58 25.22 -27.45
N GLU A 122 -18.42 24.64 -26.58
CA GLU A 122 -19.79 24.25 -26.90
C GLU A 122 -20.63 25.46 -27.33
N LEU A 123 -20.56 26.57 -26.60
CA LEU A 123 -21.29 27.79 -26.92
C LEU A 123 -20.88 28.37 -28.29
N LEU A 124 -19.59 28.37 -28.62
CA LEU A 124 -19.10 28.83 -29.92
C LEU A 124 -19.53 27.91 -31.07
N VAL A 125 -19.54 26.60 -30.85
CA VAL A 125 -20.05 25.62 -31.81
C VAL A 125 -21.54 25.85 -32.06
N ASP A 126 -22.32 26.05 -31.00
CA ASP A 126 -23.76 26.31 -31.09
C ASP A 126 -24.05 27.64 -31.81
N GLU A 127 -23.29 28.71 -31.51
CA GLU A 127 -23.42 29.98 -32.22
C GLU A 127 -23.17 29.81 -33.73
N ILE A 128 -22.11 29.10 -34.11
CA ILE A 128 -21.78 28.84 -35.53
C ILE A 128 -22.89 28.01 -36.19
N ASN A 129 -23.39 26.98 -35.51
CA ASN A 129 -24.49 26.14 -36.02
C ASN A 129 -25.76 26.95 -36.25
N GLU A 130 -26.10 27.86 -35.34
CA GLU A 130 -27.29 28.70 -35.46
C GLU A 130 -27.13 29.74 -36.58
N LEU A 131 -25.96 30.38 -36.71
CA LEU A 131 -25.64 31.26 -37.83
C LEU A 131 -25.74 30.54 -39.18
N ALA A 132 -25.30 29.28 -39.24
CA ALA A 132 -25.43 28.44 -40.43
C ALA A 132 -26.90 28.11 -40.75
N ARG A 133 -27.73 27.79 -39.75
CA ARG A 133 -29.17 27.56 -39.91
C ARG A 133 -29.90 28.80 -40.44
N CYS A 134 -29.57 29.99 -39.91
CA CYS A 134 -30.10 31.27 -40.38
C CYS A 134 -29.53 31.72 -41.74
N ARG A 135 -28.65 30.93 -42.38
CA ARG A 135 -27.97 31.23 -43.65
C ARG A 135 -27.10 32.50 -43.62
N VAL A 136 -26.63 32.91 -42.44
CA VAL A 136 -25.71 34.05 -42.27
C VAL A 136 -24.26 33.55 -42.35
N ILE A 137 -23.89 32.98 -43.51
CA ILE A 137 -22.64 32.24 -43.70
C ILE A 137 -21.41 33.12 -43.49
N ALA A 138 -21.43 34.37 -43.97
CA ALA A 138 -20.29 35.28 -43.83
C ALA A 138 -19.91 35.50 -42.36
N ARG A 139 -20.90 35.62 -41.46
CA ARG A 139 -20.68 35.79 -40.01
C ARG A 139 -20.25 34.49 -39.34
N ALA A 140 -20.82 33.35 -39.76
CA ALA A 140 -20.36 32.04 -39.29
C ALA A 140 -18.87 31.83 -39.61
N VAL A 141 -18.42 32.19 -40.82
CA VAL A 141 -17.01 32.09 -41.24
C VAL A 141 -16.10 32.98 -40.39
N THR A 142 -16.55 34.18 -39.99
CA THR A 142 -15.75 35.06 -39.13
C THR A 142 -15.55 34.53 -37.72
N GLN A 143 -16.41 33.62 -37.22
CA GLN A 143 -16.29 33.02 -35.89
C GLN A 143 -15.38 31.78 -35.86
N ILE A 144 -15.10 31.16 -37.01
CA ILE A 144 -14.26 29.94 -37.12
C ILE A 144 -12.87 30.11 -36.46
N PRO A 145 -12.15 31.23 -36.64
CA PRO A 145 -10.85 31.43 -35.96
C PRO A 145 -10.97 31.45 -34.44
N ALA A 146 -12.05 32.00 -33.88
CA ALA A 146 -12.30 32.02 -32.44
C ALA A 146 -12.58 30.61 -31.92
N LEU A 147 -13.42 29.83 -32.62
CA LEU A 147 -13.64 28.42 -32.30
C LEU A 147 -12.33 27.62 -32.34
N ALA A 148 -11.49 27.83 -33.36
CA ALA A 148 -10.20 27.16 -33.48
C ALA A 148 -9.25 27.54 -32.32
N ALA A 149 -9.29 28.78 -31.82
CA ALA A 149 -8.54 29.18 -30.64
C ALA A 149 -9.07 28.50 -29.37
N ALA A 150 -10.40 28.46 -29.18
CA ALA A 150 -11.03 27.76 -28.06
C ALA A 150 -10.71 26.26 -28.05
N GLN A 151 -10.70 25.59 -29.21
CA GLN A 151 -10.31 24.17 -29.32
C GLN A 151 -8.84 23.92 -28.94
N ARG A 152 -7.93 24.85 -29.26
CA ARG A 152 -6.54 24.78 -28.81
C ARG A 152 -6.43 24.97 -27.29
N ASN A 153 -7.17 25.91 -26.72
CA ASN A 153 -7.21 26.12 -25.27
C ASN A 153 -7.75 24.87 -24.55
N LEU A 154 -8.86 24.31 -25.03
CA LEU A 154 -9.45 23.06 -24.54
C LEU A 154 -8.43 21.91 -24.54
N THR A 155 -7.81 21.65 -25.69
CA THR A 155 -6.83 20.56 -25.80
C THR A 155 -5.62 20.77 -24.89
N THR A 156 -5.20 22.02 -24.69
CA THR A 156 -4.12 22.38 -23.76
C THR A 156 -4.54 22.11 -22.30
N LYS A 157 -5.75 22.50 -21.90
CA LYS A 157 -6.29 22.25 -20.55
C LYS A 157 -6.50 20.75 -20.31
N GLN A 158 -6.99 20.00 -21.29
CA GLN A 158 -7.11 18.53 -21.23
C GLN A 158 -5.75 17.85 -21.04
N GLN A 159 -4.71 18.33 -21.73
CA GLN A 159 -3.34 17.83 -21.54
C GLN A 159 -2.81 18.19 -20.15
N ALA A 160 -3.02 19.43 -19.69
CA ALA A 160 -2.61 19.87 -18.35
C ALA A 160 -3.24 19.02 -17.24
N VAL A 161 -4.54 18.72 -17.33
CA VAL A 161 -5.22 17.81 -16.41
C VAL A 161 -4.60 16.41 -16.47
N LYS A 162 -4.39 15.83 -17.65
CA LYS A 162 -3.75 14.51 -17.78
C LYS A 162 -2.37 14.48 -17.13
N THR A 163 -1.53 15.48 -17.38
CA THR A 163 -0.19 15.58 -16.79
C THR A 163 -0.24 15.79 -15.28
N LEU A 164 -1.20 16.56 -14.76
CA LEU A 164 -1.45 16.70 -13.32
C LEU A 164 -1.79 15.35 -12.69
N PHE A 165 -2.74 14.61 -13.25
CA PHE A 165 -3.12 13.29 -12.74
C PHE A 165 -1.95 12.29 -12.82
N GLU A 166 -1.18 12.28 -13.91
CA GLU A 166 0.03 11.46 -14.04
C GLU A 166 1.11 11.84 -13.02
N GLY A 167 1.33 13.14 -12.77
CA GLY A 167 2.28 13.66 -11.79
C GLY A 167 1.91 13.32 -10.35
N LEU A 168 0.62 13.30 -10.04
CA LEU A 168 0.07 12.88 -8.75
C LEU A 168 0.04 11.35 -8.58
N GLY A 169 0.52 10.58 -9.57
CA GLY A 169 0.54 9.12 -9.50
C GLY A 169 -0.84 8.47 -9.65
N PHE A 170 -1.87 9.23 -10.05
CA PHE A 170 -3.15 8.68 -10.48
C PHE A 170 -3.00 8.07 -11.87
N SER A 171 -2.43 6.86 -11.93
CA SER A 171 -2.66 6.02 -13.09
C SER A 171 -4.15 5.68 -13.12
N ALA A 172 -4.86 6.11 -14.16
CA ALA A 172 -6.28 5.84 -14.37
C ALA A 172 -6.65 4.34 -14.26
N HIS A 173 -5.66 3.45 -14.31
CA HIS A 173 -5.82 2.00 -14.26
C HIS A 173 -5.58 1.33 -12.89
N GLN A 174 -5.13 2.01 -11.84
CA GLN A 174 -4.89 1.36 -10.52
C GLN A 174 -5.33 2.21 -9.31
N LYS A 175 -6.49 1.86 -8.74
CA LYS A 175 -6.91 2.34 -7.41
C LYS A 175 -6.32 1.43 -6.33
N LEU A 176 -5.14 1.76 -5.83
CA LEU A 176 -4.50 1.04 -4.74
C LEU A 176 -5.04 1.52 -3.39
N GLN A 177 -5.19 0.58 -2.45
CA GLN A 177 -5.49 0.86 -1.05
C GLN A 177 -4.48 0.13 -0.17
N VAL A 178 -4.18 0.69 1.00
CA VAL A 178 -3.39 -0.03 2.02
C VAL A 178 -4.31 -1.05 2.71
N CYS A 179 -3.86 -2.29 2.80
CA CYS A 179 -4.55 -3.31 3.59
C CYS A 179 -4.32 -3.03 5.09
N THR A 180 -5.37 -3.08 5.91
CA THR A 180 -5.25 -2.90 7.37
C THR A 180 -4.54 -4.07 8.07
N GLN A 181 -4.35 -5.19 7.37
CA GLN A 181 -3.69 -6.40 7.88
C GLN A 181 -2.26 -6.58 7.35
N THR A 182 -1.90 -5.94 6.23
CA THR A 182 -0.57 -6.10 5.60
C THR A 182 -0.08 -4.78 5.02
N THR A 183 1.23 -4.53 5.08
CA THR A 183 1.85 -3.28 4.56
C THR A 183 1.95 -3.23 3.04
N LEU A 184 1.39 -4.20 2.31
CA LEU A 184 1.51 -4.27 0.86
C LEU A 184 0.35 -3.50 0.20
N PRO A 185 0.64 -2.64 -0.80
CA PRO A 185 -0.41 -2.08 -1.63
C PRO A 185 -1.05 -3.23 -2.42
N ALA A 186 -2.32 -3.51 -2.14
CA ALA A 186 -3.07 -4.58 -2.78
C ALA A 186 -4.19 -3.99 -3.62
N ASN A 187 -4.46 -4.61 -4.77
CA ASN A 187 -5.69 -4.37 -5.52
C ASN A 187 -6.80 -5.15 -4.81
N CYS A 188 -7.27 -4.61 -3.67
CA CYS A 188 -8.13 -5.31 -2.72
C CYS A 188 -9.49 -5.58 -3.37
N THR A 189 -9.63 -6.74 -4.02
CA THR A 189 -10.85 -7.15 -4.74
C THR A 189 -11.79 -8.03 -3.92
N ARG A 190 -11.54 -8.27 -2.64
CA ARG A 190 -12.46 -9.04 -1.78
C ARG A 190 -12.50 -8.54 -0.33
N ASP A 191 -13.69 -8.13 0.09
CA ASP A 191 -14.22 -8.27 1.47
C ASP A 191 -13.83 -7.30 2.61
N THR A 192 -13.33 -6.08 2.35
CA THR A 192 -13.14 -5.09 3.43
C THR A 192 -14.33 -4.15 3.68
N GLN A 193 -15.38 -4.18 2.84
CA GLN A 193 -16.60 -3.38 3.08
C GLN A 193 -17.48 -3.89 4.23
N LYS A 194 -17.24 -5.09 4.78
CA LYS A 194 -18.09 -5.69 5.83
C LYS A 194 -17.66 -5.44 7.28
N PHE A 195 -16.51 -4.79 7.54
CA PHE A 195 -15.98 -4.64 8.91
C PHE A 195 -16.04 -3.23 9.50
N LYS A 196 -16.78 -2.29 8.88
CA LYS A 196 -17.05 -0.95 9.45
C LYS A 196 -18.44 -0.77 10.07
N GLN A 197 -19.19 -1.86 10.30
CA GLN A 197 -20.42 -1.83 11.09
C GLN A 197 -20.37 -2.89 12.18
N LEU A 198 -19.69 -2.57 13.28
CA LEU A 198 -19.99 -2.98 14.65
C LEU A 198 -19.39 -1.93 15.59
#